data_AF-A0A9X5XG26-F1
#
_entry.id   AF-A0A9X5XG26-F1
#
_cell.length_a   1.000
_cell.length_b   1.000
_cell.length_c   1.000
_cell.angle_alpha   90.00
_cell.angle_beta   90.00
_cell.angle_gamma   90.00
#
_symmetry.space_group_name_H-M   'P 1'
#
loop_
_entity.id
_entity.type
_entity.pdbx_description
1 polymer ?
#
loop_
_entity_poly.entity_id
_entity_poly.type
_entity_poly.pdbx_seq_one_letter_code
_entity_poly.pdbx_strand_id
1 'polypeptide(L)' 'GARVPLVRGAEPRQSAAGLGTAYKGDTCTSHGWAEGDGTWVKVTIQRTGVTGYVHSLLVAWGKEELSRTGA' A
#
# COMPACT_ATOMS: atom_id res chain seq x y z
N GLY A 1 -3.71 -10.06 15.99
CA GLY A 1 -3.19 -9.93 14.62
C GLY A 1 -2.45 -8.62 14.51
N ALA A 2 -1.31 -8.58 13.80
CA ALA A 2 -0.50 -7.37 13.65
C ALA A 2 -1.30 -6.23 12.98
N ARG A 3 -1.11 -5.01 13.47
CA ARG A 3 -1.72 -3.78 12.98
C ARG A 3 -0.70 -2.98 12.17
N VAL A 4 -1.09 -2.49 11.00
CA VAL A 4 -0.26 -1.64 10.13
C VAL A 4 -0.96 -0.29 9.95
N PRO A 5 -0.33 0.83 10.32
CA PRO A 5 -0.91 2.14 10.10
C PRO A 5 -0.94 2.47 8.61
N LEU A 6 -2.09 2.93 8.12
CA LEU A 6 -2.21 3.63 6.85
C LEU A 6 -1.91 5.10 7.11
N VAL A 7 -1.05 5.69 6.30
CA VAL A 7 -0.50 7.02 6.54
C VAL A 7 -0.83 7.95 5.37
N ARG A 8 -1.01 9.24 5.69
CA ARG A 8 -1.28 10.28 4.69
C ARG A 8 0.03 10.78 4.09
N GLY A 9 0.15 10.70 2.76
CA GLY A 9 1.29 11.23 1.98
C GLY A 9 2.19 10.14 1.40
N ALA A 10 2.79 10.43 0.24
CA ALA A 10 3.65 9.54 -0.56
C ALA A 10 4.96 9.16 0.14
N GLU A 11 5.45 10.01 1.06
CA GLU A 11 6.59 9.73 1.93
C GLU A 11 6.16 9.84 3.41
N PRO A 12 5.60 8.77 3.98
CA PRO A 12 5.21 8.76 5.37
C PRO A 12 6.40 8.94 6.30
N ARG A 13 6.38 10.05 7.02
CA ARG A 13 7.24 10.30 8.18
C ARG A 13 6.58 9.60 9.37
N GLN A 14 7.33 9.22 10.42
CA GLN A 14 6.73 8.67 11.64
C GLN A 14 5.63 9.59 12.25
N SER A 15 5.66 10.88 11.92
CA SER A 15 4.68 11.89 12.31
C SER A 15 3.50 12.06 11.32
N ALA A 16 3.43 11.28 10.25
CA ALA A 16 2.32 11.36 9.30
C ALA A 16 1.01 10.94 9.98
N ALA A 17 -0.04 11.72 9.78
CA ALA A 17 -1.34 11.44 10.36
C ALA A 17 -1.85 10.07 9.88
N GLY A 18 -2.19 9.21 10.84
CA GLY A 18 -2.82 7.92 10.56
C GLY A 18 -4.20 8.12 9.94
N LEU A 19 -4.43 7.51 8.78
CA LEU A 19 -5.71 7.48 8.07
C LEU A 19 -6.60 6.31 8.49
N GLY A 20 -5.99 5.26 9.06
CA GLY A 20 -6.66 4.04 9.47
C GLY A 20 -5.67 2.93 9.78
N THR A 21 -6.17 1.73 10.01
CA THR A 21 -5.35 0.55 10.31
C THR A 21 -5.72 -0.58 9.37
N ALA A 22 -4.72 -1.13 8.70
CA ALA A 22 -4.77 -2.41 8.01
C ALA A 22 -4.36 -3.54 8.97
N TYR A 23 -4.90 -4.72 8.76
CA TYR A 23 -4.57 -5.92 9.52
C TYR A 23 -3.92 -6.96 8.61
N LYS A 24 -3.05 -7.81 9.19
CA LYS A 24 -2.52 -8.97 8.46
C LYS A 24 -3.67 -9.80 7.87
N GLY A 25 -3.62 -10.02 6.56
CA GLY A 25 -4.64 -10.77 5.81
C GLY A 25 -5.74 -9.90 5.20
N ASP A 26 -5.79 -8.59 5.48
CA ASP A 26 -6.66 -7.69 4.72
C ASP A 26 -6.24 -7.69 3.23
N THR A 27 -7.21 -7.88 2.34
CA THR A 27 -7.00 -7.71 0.89
C THR A 27 -6.95 -6.22 0.55
N CYS A 28 -6.07 -5.85 -0.36
CA CYS A 28 -5.96 -4.48 -0.86
C CYS A 28 -5.81 -4.42 -2.37
N THR A 29 -6.18 -3.28 -2.94
CA THR A 29 -5.85 -2.93 -4.34
C THR A 29 -4.69 -1.96 -4.32
N SER A 30 -3.61 -2.28 -5.05
CA SER A 30 -2.48 -1.37 -5.24
C SER A 30 -2.80 -0.36 -6.35
N HIS A 31 -2.40 0.89 -6.13
CA HIS A 31 -2.50 1.99 -7.11
C HIS A 31 -1.13 2.39 -7.67
N GLY A 32 -0.12 1.57 -7.41
CA GLY A 32 1.27 1.83 -7.75
C GLY A 32 2.10 2.36 -6.58
N TRP A 33 3.37 2.57 -6.90
CA TRP A 33 4.38 3.10 -6.00
C TRP A 33 4.17 4.59 -5.75
N ALA A 34 4.45 5.04 -4.54
CA ALA A 34 4.61 6.45 -4.27
C ALA A 34 5.88 6.97 -4.98
N GLU A 35 5.89 8.24 -5.38
CA GLU A 35 7.11 8.87 -5.92
C GLU A 35 8.23 8.83 -4.87
N GLY A 36 9.48 8.65 -5.32
CA GLY A 36 10.65 8.55 -4.46
C GLY A 36 11.46 7.26 -4.67
N ASP A 37 11.96 6.71 -3.58
CA ASP A 37 12.88 5.55 -3.53
C ASP A 37 12.20 4.18 -3.75
N GLY A 38 10.89 4.16 -4.00
CA GLY A 38 10.14 2.92 -4.13
C GLY A 38 9.91 2.21 -2.79
N THR A 39 9.96 2.91 -1.65
CA THR A 39 9.68 2.28 -0.34
C THR A 39 8.18 2.13 -0.06
N TRP A 40 7.34 3.00 -0.62
CA TRP A 40 5.93 3.12 -0.25
C TRP A 40 4.98 2.79 -1.39
N VAL A 41 3.88 2.15 -1.05
CA VAL A 41 2.84 1.74 -2.00
C VAL A 41 1.53 2.39 -1.60
N LYS A 42 0.85 3.00 -2.57
CA LYS A 42 -0.51 3.48 -2.37
C LYS A 42 -1.49 2.32 -2.49
N VAL A 43 -2.29 2.10 -1.46
CA VAL A 43 -3.25 0.98 -1.41
C VAL A 43 -4.63 1.45 -0.95
N THR A 44 -5.67 0.78 -1.42
CA THR A 44 -7.01 0.83 -0.83
C THR A 44 -7.32 -0.49 -0.15
N ILE A 45 -7.64 -0.46 1.14
CA ILE A 45 -8.03 -1.67 1.88
C ILE A 45 -9.47 -2.02 1.57
N GLN A 46 -9.74 -3.23 1.07
CA GLN A 46 -11.07 -3.61 0.60
C GLN A 46 -12.13 -3.62 1.72
N ARG A 47 -11.77 -4.10 2.91
CA ARG A 47 -12.68 -4.18 4.07
C ARG A 47 -13.18 -2.82 4.54
N THR A 48 -12.38 -1.77 4.43
CA THR A 48 -12.69 -0.43 4.99
C THR A 48 -12.88 0.65 3.93
N GLY A 49 -12.46 0.43 2.69
CA GLY A 49 -12.41 1.44 1.64
C GLY A 49 -11.36 2.53 1.86
N VAL A 50 -10.59 2.48 2.95
CA VAL A 50 -9.60 3.52 3.27
C VAL A 50 -8.43 3.41 2.30
N THR A 51 -8.06 4.55 1.71
CA THR A 51 -6.89 4.68 0.84
C THR A 51 -5.79 5.42 1.57
N GLY A 52 -4.58 4.87 1.54
CA GLY A 52 -3.40 5.45 2.16
C GLY A 52 -2.12 4.79 1.64
N TYR A 53 -1.02 5.06 2.30
CA TYR A 53 0.28 4.47 1.96
C TYR A 53 0.70 3.46 3.03
N VAL A 54 1.36 2.39 2.58
CA VAL A 54 1.99 1.37 3.43
C VAL A 54 3.39 1.06 2.92
N HIS A 55 4.26 0.58 3.81
CA HIS A 55 5.60 0.16 3.43
C HIS A 55 5.49 -1.07 2.52
N SER A 56 6.25 -1.11 1.42
CA SER A 56 6.16 -2.15 0.38
C SER A 56 6.37 -3.57 0.91
N LEU A 57 7.29 -3.76 1.86
CA LEU A 57 7.50 -5.03 2.58
C LEU A 57 6.28 -5.61 3.28
N LEU A 58 5.23 -4.81 3.50
CA LEU A 58 3.97 -5.26 4.13
C LEU A 58 2.92 -5.69 3.11
N VAL A 59 3.21 -5.51 1.82
CA VAL A 59 2.33 -5.89 0.72
C VAL A 59 2.82 -7.22 0.15
N ALA A 60 1.97 -8.24 0.21
CA ALA A 60 2.16 -9.46 -0.56
C ALA A 60 1.60 -9.23 -1.96
N TRP A 61 2.46 -9.24 -2.97
CA TRP A 61 2.07 -9.06 -4.37
C TRP A 61 1.56 -10.37 -4.94
N GLY A 62 0.45 -10.33 -5.67
CA GLY A 62 0.04 -11.45 -6.52
C GLY A 62 1.09 -11.71 -7.59
N LYS A 63 1.02 -12.86 -8.28
CA LYS A 63 1.86 -13.10 -9.47
C LYS A 63 1.67 -11.93 -10.45
N GLU A 64 2.70 -11.10 -10.57
CA GLU A 64 2.75 -10.05 -11.58
C GLU A 64 3.12 -10.75 -12.90
N GLU A 65 2.13 -10.92 -13.78
CA GLU A 65 2.36 -11.34 -15.15
C GLU A 65 2.33 -10.10 -16.04
N LEU A 66 3.42 -9.86 -16.78
CA LEU A 66 3.43 -8.86 -17.84
C LEU A 66 2.45 -9.34 -18.93
N SER A 67 1.32 -8.64 -19.11
CA SER A 67 0.52 -8.79 -20.31
C SER A 67 1.26 -8.11 -21.45
N ARG A 68 1.88 -8.91 -22.34
CA ARG A 68 2.54 -8.50 -23.61
C ARG A 68 3.06 -7.06 -23.63
N THR A 69 4.37 -6.89 -23.46
CA THR A 69 5.02 -5.66 -23.92
C THR A 69 4.78 -5.52 -25.43
N GLY A 70 4.32 -4.34 -25.85
CA GLY A 70 3.92 -4.04 -27.24
C GLY A 70 5.00 -4.40 -28.27
N ALA A 71 4.52 -4.72 -29.47
CA ALA A 71 5.26 -5.24 -30.63
C ALA A 71 6.45 -4.38 -31.08
#